data_AF-A0AAE7LMQ0-F1
#
_entry.id   AF-A0AAE7LMQ0-F1
#
_cell.length_a   1.000
_cell.length_b   1.000
_cell.length_c   1.000
_cell.angle_alpha   90.00
_cell.angle_beta   90.00
_cell.angle_gamma   90.00
#
_symmetry.space_group_name_H-M   'P 1'
#
loop_
_entity.id
_entity.type
_entity.pdbx_description
1 polymer ?
#
loop_
_entity_poly.entity_id
_entity_poly.type
_entity_poly.pdbx_seq_one_letter_code
_entity_poly.pdbx_strand_id
1 'polypeptide(L)'
;MLKSIINGGATTPTMLAKEIVFCHGEHAVVALPNILGAAGISATEREFALVSEQVVKIIARVAKHLNHDAIKFDEAAASKRINESKGA
;
A
#
# COMPACT_ATOMS: atom_id res chain seq x y z
N MET A 1 3.81 21.94 6.56
CA MET A 1 2.42 21.82 6.07
C MET A 1 2.46 21.13 4.74
N LEU A 2 1.96 19.90 4.72
CA LEU A 2 1.87 19.10 3.51
C LEU A 2 0.94 19.74 2.48
N LYS A 3 1.23 19.49 1.20
CA LYS A 3 0.43 19.93 0.07
C LYS A 3 -0.11 18.73 -0.70
N SER A 4 -1.28 18.88 -1.29
CA SER A 4 -1.84 17.93 -2.25
C SER A 4 -0.94 17.84 -3.48
N ILE A 5 -0.72 16.62 -3.98
CA ILE A 5 -0.02 16.40 -5.26
C ILE A 5 -0.94 16.63 -6.46
N ILE A 6 -2.25 16.72 -6.22
CA ILE A 6 -3.26 16.92 -7.28
C ILE A 6 -3.55 18.40 -7.49
N ASN A 7 -3.80 19.15 -6.41
CA ASN A 7 -4.25 20.55 -6.49
C ASN A 7 -3.33 21.56 -5.81
N GLY A 8 -2.23 21.13 -5.18
CA GLY A 8 -1.26 22.00 -4.52
C GLY A 8 -1.74 22.67 -3.22
N GLY A 9 -3.00 22.46 -2.83
CA GLY A 9 -3.59 23.01 -1.62
C GLY A 9 -3.07 22.33 -0.35
N ALA A 10 -3.28 22.97 0.80
CA ALA A 10 -2.97 22.38 2.10
C ALA A 10 -3.72 21.06 2.30
N THR A 11 -3.05 20.06 2.86
CA THR A 11 -3.65 18.73 3.03
C THR A 11 -3.21 18.08 4.34
N THR A 12 -3.90 17.00 4.72
CA THR A 12 -3.53 16.15 5.86
C THR A 12 -2.68 14.98 5.40
N PRO A 13 -1.87 14.35 6.28
CA PRO A 13 -1.08 13.17 5.92
C PRO A 13 -1.91 12.05 5.29
N THR A 14 -3.11 11.78 5.84
CA THR A 14 -4.02 10.76 5.31
C THR A 14 -4.59 11.12 3.95
N MET A 15 -4.95 12.38 3.71
CA MET A 15 -5.43 12.81 2.39
C MET A 15 -4.30 12.72 1.35
N LEU A 16 -3.10 13.21 1.67
CA LEU A 16 -1.94 13.06 0.79
C LEU A 16 -1.64 11.60 0.49
N ALA A 17 -1.68 10.72 1.50
CA ALA A 17 -1.47 9.29 1.30
C ALA A 17 -2.50 8.65 0.35
N LYS A 18 -3.77 9.09 0.39
CA LYS A 18 -4.81 8.64 -0.56
C LYS A 18 -4.47 9.05 -1.99
N GLU A 19 -4.06 10.30 -2.19
CA GLU A 19 -3.66 10.80 -3.51
C GLU A 19 -2.45 10.01 -4.04
N ILE A 20 -1.45 9.78 -3.20
CA ILE A 20 -0.25 9.03 -3.55
C ILE A 20 -0.59 7.58 -3.93
N VAL A 21 -1.40 6.88 -3.12
CA VAL A 21 -1.81 5.50 -3.44
C VAL A 21 -2.68 5.45 -4.69
N PHE A 22 -3.54 6.44 -4.91
CA PHE A 22 -4.35 6.54 -6.12
C PHE A 22 -3.48 6.70 -7.38
N CYS A 23 -2.45 7.55 -7.33
CA CYS A 23 -1.58 7.83 -8.48
C CYS A 23 -0.50 6.76 -8.71
N HIS A 24 -0.01 6.12 -7.65
CA HIS A 24 1.20 5.27 -7.72
C HIS A 24 1.00 3.84 -7.22
N GLY A 25 -0.16 3.50 -6.66
CA GLY A 25 -0.44 2.15 -6.16
C GLY A 25 0.59 1.67 -5.14
N GLU A 26 0.96 0.38 -5.22
CA GLU A 26 1.93 -0.24 -4.32
C GLU A 26 3.35 0.33 -4.44
N HIS A 27 3.69 0.89 -5.61
CA HIS A 27 5.01 1.51 -5.84
C HIS A 27 5.27 2.68 -4.89
N ALA A 28 4.22 3.30 -4.37
CA ALA A 28 4.30 4.35 -3.37
C ALA A 28 5.11 3.96 -2.12
N VAL A 29 5.12 2.68 -1.71
CA VAL A 29 5.80 2.22 -0.49
C VAL A 29 7.32 2.45 -0.58
N VAL A 30 7.91 2.23 -1.75
CA VAL A 30 9.35 2.33 -1.95
C VAL A 30 9.78 3.67 -2.54
N ALA A 31 8.88 4.33 -3.27
CA ALA A 31 9.18 5.56 -4.00
C ALA A 31 8.70 6.84 -3.31
N LEU A 32 8.14 6.77 -2.10
CA LEU A 32 7.55 7.92 -1.41
C LEU A 32 8.46 9.17 -1.39
N PRO A 33 9.77 9.09 -1.06
CA PRO A 33 10.64 10.26 -1.09
C PRO A 33 10.72 10.91 -2.48
N ASN A 34 10.82 10.08 -3.53
CA ASN A 34 10.93 10.56 -4.91
C ASN A 34 9.62 11.18 -5.39
N ILE A 35 8.48 10.60 -5.00
CA ILE A 35 7.15 11.14 -5.32
C ILE A 35 6.96 12.52 -4.70
N LEU A 36 7.31 12.67 -3.42
CA LEU A 36 7.23 13.97 -2.73
C LEU A 36 8.20 14.99 -3.32
N GLY A 37 9.42 14.58 -3.63
CA GLY A 37 10.43 15.42 -4.28
C GLY A 37 9.99 15.92 -5.66
N ALA A 38 9.46 15.03 -6.50
CA ALA A 38 8.93 15.36 -7.82
C ALA A 38 7.73 16.33 -7.74
N ALA A 39 6.93 16.24 -6.68
CA ALA A 39 5.81 17.15 -6.42
C ALA A 39 6.24 18.47 -5.74
N GLY A 40 7.53 18.68 -5.46
CA GLY A 40 8.02 19.86 -4.77
C GLY A 40 7.56 19.97 -3.32
N ILE A 41 7.23 18.83 -2.68
CA ILE A 41 6.77 18.78 -1.30
C ILE A 41 7.98 18.56 -0.38
N SER A 42 8.32 19.59 0.37
CA SER A 42 9.27 19.48 1.50
C SER A 42 8.51 19.02 2.75
N ALA A 43 8.70 17.76 3.15
CA ALA A 43 8.14 17.20 4.37
C ALA A 43 9.21 17.10 5.47
N THR A 44 8.83 17.41 6.70
CA THR A 44 9.65 17.06 7.87
C THR A 44 9.70 15.54 8.06
N GLU A 45 10.69 15.04 8.81
CA GLU A 45 10.80 13.60 9.13
C GLU A 45 9.51 13.05 9.77
N ARG A 46 8.89 13.83 10.64
CA ARG A 46 7.60 13.48 11.27
C ARG A 46 6.45 13.43 10.26
N GLU A 47 6.34 14.42 9.38
CA GLU A 47 5.31 14.42 8.33
C GLU A 47 5.51 13.24 7.37
N PHE A 48 6.76 12.94 7.00
CA PHE A 48 7.10 11.79 6.17
C PHE A 48 6.69 10.46 6.81
N ALA A 49 7.04 10.25 8.09
CA ALA A 49 6.66 9.05 8.82
C ALA A 49 5.13 8.84 8.85
N LEU A 50 4.38 9.92 9.11
CA LEU A 50 2.92 9.88 9.11
C LEU A 50 2.34 9.54 7.73
N VAL A 51 2.86 10.13 6.65
CA VAL A 51 2.39 9.81 5.29
C VAL A 51 2.72 8.37 4.93
N SER A 52 3.94 7.91 5.22
CA SER A 52 4.38 6.53 4.97
C SER A 52 3.51 5.50 5.67
N GLU A 53 3.22 5.71 6.95
CA GLU A 53 2.33 4.82 7.71
C GLU A 53 0.93 4.74 7.09
N GLN A 54 0.39 5.88 6.63
CA GLN A 54 -0.93 5.94 6.00
C GLN A 54 -0.94 5.25 4.63
N VAL A 55 0.13 5.40 3.83
CA VAL A 55 0.28 4.70 2.53
C VAL A 55 0.20 3.19 2.72
N VAL A 56 0.98 2.64 3.66
CA VAL A 56 0.98 1.20 3.96
C VAL A 56 -0.39 0.72 4.43
N LYS A 57 -1.04 1.45 5.35
CA LYS A 57 -2.39 1.09 5.84
C LYS A 57 -3.44 1.08 4.74
N ILE A 58 -3.40 2.06 3.83
CA ILE A 58 -4.34 2.14 2.72
C ILE A 58 -4.13 0.96 1.77
N ILE A 59 -2.88 0.67 1.39
CA ILE A 59 -2.57 -0.48 0.50
C ILE A 59 -3.02 -1.79 1.14
N ALA A 60 -2.71 -2.03 2.42
CA ALA A 60 -3.14 -3.22 3.13
C ALA A 60 -4.68 -3.37 3.15
N ARG A 61 -5.41 -2.25 3.31
CA ARG A 61 -6.87 -2.24 3.26
C ARG A 61 -7.38 -2.52 1.84
N VAL A 62 -6.77 -1.91 0.83
CA VAL A 62 -7.12 -2.13 -0.58
C VAL A 62 -6.90 -3.59 -0.96
N ALA A 63 -5.75 -4.18 -0.63
CA ALA A 63 -5.45 -5.59 -0.86
C ALA A 63 -6.49 -6.52 -0.19
N LYS A 64 -6.88 -6.23 1.06
CA LYS A 64 -7.93 -6.97 1.77
C LYS A 64 -9.30 -6.87 1.07
N HIS A 65 -9.65 -5.71 0.52
CA HIS A 65 -10.98 -5.46 -0.05
C HIS A 65 -11.10 -5.85 -1.53
N LEU A 66 -10.00 -5.80 -2.27
CA LEU A 66 -9.92 -6.26 -3.66
C LEU A 66 -9.89 -7.79 -3.78
N ASN A 67 -9.91 -8.50 -2.65
CA ASN A 67 -9.79 -9.95 -2.61
C ASN A 67 -8.62 -10.39 -3.49
N HIS A 68 -7.46 -9.71 -3.34
CA HIS A 68 -6.20 -10.30 -3.80
C HIS A 68 -6.14 -11.64 -3.08
N ASP A 69 -6.52 -12.70 -3.79
CA ASP A 69 -6.28 -14.07 -3.40
C ASP A 69 -4.75 -14.16 -3.32
N ALA A 70 -4.20 -13.73 -2.19
CA ALA A 70 -2.93 -14.26 -1.74
C ALA A 70 -3.21 -15.75 -1.74
N ILE A 71 -2.67 -16.45 -2.74
CA ILE A 71 -2.64 -17.90 -2.75
C ILE A 71 -1.83 -18.25 -1.51
N LYS A 72 -2.53 -18.37 -0.38
CA LYS A 72 -2.00 -19.01 0.81
C LYS A 72 -1.98 -20.46 0.42
N PHE A 73 -0.82 -20.88 -0.08
CA PHE A 73 -0.56 -22.28 -0.30
C PHE A 73 -0.65 -22.97 1.06
N ASP A 74 -1.78 -23.65 1.27
CA ASP A 74 -1.99 -24.50 2.43
C ASP A 74 -1.40 -25.87 2.09
N GLU A 75 -0.12 -26.02 2.44
CA GLU A 75 0.64 -27.24 2.22
C GLU A 75 -0.01 -28.47 2.88
N ALA A 76 -0.69 -28.28 4.02
CA ALA A 76 -1.37 -29.36 4.72
C ALA A 76 -2.61 -29.82 3.94
N ALA A 77 -3.43 -28.87 3.45
CA ALA A 77 -4.59 -29.18 2.62
C ALA A 77 -4.19 -29.80 1.27
N ALA A 78 -3.11 -29.31 0.66
CA ALA A 78 -2.57 -29.87 -0.58
C ALA A 78 -2.04 -31.31 -0.38
N SER A 79 -1.25 -31.54 0.68
CA SER A 79 -0.72 -32.86 1.02
C SER A 79 -1.84 -33.87 1.32
N LYS A 80 -2.90 -33.43 2.02
CA LYS A 80 -4.08 -34.26 2.28
C LYS A 80 -4.74 -34.75 0.98
N ARG A 81 -5.00 -33.86 0.02
CA ARG A 81 -5.61 -34.22 -1.28
C ARG A 81 -4.74 -35.18 -2.11
N ILE A 82 -3.42 -34.99 -2.11
CA ILE A 82 -2.48 -35.87 -2.81
C ILE A 82 -2.49 -37.28 -2.21
N ASN A 83 -2.64 -37.40 -0.89
CA ASN A 83 -2.63 -38.70 -0.23
C ASN A 83 -4.01 -39.39 -0.29
N GLU A 84 -5.11 -38.65 -0.33
CA GLU A 84 -6.46 -39.20 -0.56
C GLU A 84 -6.61 -39.80 -1.96
N SER A 85 -5.94 -39.24 -2.97
CA SER A 85 -5.96 -39.75 -4.35
C SER A 85 -5.03 -40.96 -4.60
N LYS A 86 -4.23 -41.37 -3.60
CA LYS A 86 -3.37 -42.57 -3.66
C LYS A 86 -4.01 -43.81 -3.02
N GLY A 87 -5.23 -43.69 -2.51
CA GLY A 87 -5.95 -44.76 -1.80
C GLY A 87 -7.17 -45.34 -2.55
N ALA A 88 -7.32 -45.07 -3.85
CA ALA A 88 -8.38 -45.62 -4.70
C ALA A 88 -7.82 -46.59 -5.75
#